data_AF-A0A2V6C2G5-F1
#
_entry.id   AF-A0A2V6C2G5-F1
#
_cell.length_a   1.000
_cell.length_b   1.000
_cell.length_c   1.000
_cell.angle_alpha   90.00
_cell.angle_beta   90.00
_cell.angle_gamma   90.00
#
_symmetry.space_group_name_H-M   'P 1'
#
loop_
_entity.id
_entity.type
_entity.pdbx_description
1 polymer ?
#
loop_
_entity_poly.entity_id
_entity_poly.type
_entity_poly.pdbx_seq_one_letter_code
_entity_poly.pdbx_strand_id
1 'polypeptide(L)'
;MDVGTNKKAFQINLDARRYGTFAEIGAGQEVARRFFFVGGASGTIAKTMSAYDMTFSDAIYGPTDRYVSRIRLGTMLDHEHNLLIERLDQKLGAQRCFFVFADTVAARSFKQHNESHGWLGVRFQTEFRGEPSQIIIHVRMLDEANVDQQEALGVIGVNLIYGAFYLAKPEELISSLQENLAPGRIQVDMIKFSGPAFSQVDNRLMSLQLVSQGLTDAVMFQADGETVQPTEVFYKKAILVERGSFRPVTYATNDMLDGARRKFLQESGCAEHELIVLMEMTLENLLAEGQLNHADFLARVDILGALGRTVLISKF
;
A
#
# COMPACT_ATOMS: atom_id res chain seq x y z
N MET A 1 11.88 22.81 6.32
CA MET A 1 10.48 22.59 6.75
C MET A 1 9.61 22.69 5.52
N ASP A 2 8.96 21.59 5.16
CA ASP A 2 8.13 21.55 3.96
C ASP A 2 6.78 22.26 4.17
N VAL A 3 6.60 23.39 3.48
CA VAL A 3 5.41 24.24 3.55
C VAL A 3 4.19 23.55 2.92
N GLY A 4 4.39 22.68 1.93
CA GLY A 4 3.31 22.01 1.21
C GLY A 4 2.57 21.01 2.10
N THR A 5 3.29 20.08 2.72
CA THR A 5 2.71 19.08 3.62
C THR A 5 2.06 19.72 4.85
N ASN A 6 2.67 20.76 5.41
CA ASN A 6 2.10 21.45 6.56
C ASN A 6 0.75 22.12 6.24
N LYS A 7 0.59 22.65 5.01
CA LYS A 7 -0.71 23.17 4.56
C LYS A 7 -1.78 22.08 4.48
N LYS A 8 -1.45 20.90 3.96
CA LYS A 8 -2.37 19.75 3.91
C LYS A 8 -2.81 19.34 5.32
N ALA A 9 -1.86 19.15 6.24
CA ALA A 9 -2.16 18.79 7.63
C ALA A 9 -3.01 19.87 8.33
N PHE A 10 -2.69 21.16 8.11
CA PHE A 10 -3.46 22.27 8.68
C PHE A 10 -4.89 22.32 8.14
N GLN A 11 -5.08 22.10 6.84
CA GLN A 11 -6.41 22.03 6.23
C GLN A 11 -7.25 20.91 6.84
N ILE A 12 -6.66 19.71 7.04
CA ILE A 12 -7.35 18.61 7.72
C ILE A 12 -7.71 19.02 9.15
N ASN A 13 -6.79 19.66 9.88
CA ASN A 13 -7.04 20.12 11.25
C ASN A 13 -8.22 21.08 11.38
N LEU A 14 -8.50 21.89 10.35
CA LEU A 14 -9.62 22.83 10.31
C LEU A 14 -10.94 22.19 9.85
N ASP A 15 -10.90 20.98 9.29
CA ASP A 15 -12.09 20.28 8.85
C ASP A 15 -12.79 19.61 10.04
N ALA A 16 -13.74 20.32 10.65
CA ALA A 16 -14.48 19.87 11.81
C ALA A 16 -15.25 18.55 11.60
N ARG A 17 -15.42 18.09 10.35
CA ARG A 17 -16.03 16.80 10.05
C ARG A 17 -15.07 15.65 10.28
N ARG A 18 -13.75 15.84 10.20
CA ARG A 18 -12.75 14.77 10.30
C ARG A 18 -12.28 14.64 11.74
N TYR A 19 -12.45 13.45 12.34
CA TYR A 19 -11.99 13.22 13.70
C TYR A 19 -11.53 11.79 13.92
N GLY A 20 -10.35 11.58 14.48
CA GLY A 20 -9.75 10.25 14.39
C GLY A 20 -8.58 9.97 15.30
N THR A 21 -8.05 8.76 15.10
CA THR A 21 -6.91 8.22 15.85
C THR A 21 -5.70 8.08 14.93
N PHE A 22 -4.51 8.31 15.48
CA PHE A 22 -3.23 7.96 14.86
C PHE A 22 -2.56 6.85 15.69
N ALA A 23 -2.28 5.72 15.05
CA ALA A 23 -1.61 4.57 15.68
C ALA A 23 -0.34 4.20 14.90
N GLU A 24 0.81 4.63 15.40
CA GLU A 24 2.07 4.56 14.65
C GLU A 24 3.08 3.68 15.39
N ILE A 25 3.68 2.70 14.70
CA ILE A 25 4.61 1.73 15.29
C ILE A 25 5.87 1.59 14.45
N GLY A 26 7.02 1.79 15.08
CA GLY A 26 8.34 1.40 14.55
C GLY A 26 9.12 2.52 13.87
N ALA A 27 8.51 3.67 13.59
CA ALA A 27 9.19 4.82 12.98
C ALA A 27 8.86 6.17 13.65
N GLY A 28 8.42 6.17 14.91
CA GLY A 28 8.01 7.35 15.65
C GLY A 28 6.53 7.64 15.44
N GLN A 29 6.10 8.85 15.80
CA GLN A 29 4.74 9.34 15.56
C GLN A 29 4.79 10.54 14.60
N GLU A 30 5.46 10.38 13.47
CA GLU A 30 5.83 11.49 12.59
C GLU A 30 4.65 12.09 11.85
N VAL A 31 3.62 11.29 11.56
CA VAL A 31 2.40 11.79 10.95
C VAL A 31 1.63 12.59 11.99
N ALA A 32 1.34 12.02 13.17
CA ALA A 32 0.68 12.76 14.24
C ALA A 32 1.44 14.03 14.66
N ARG A 33 2.78 13.98 14.70
CA ARG A 33 3.64 15.12 15.03
C ARG A 33 3.38 16.31 14.11
N ARG A 34 3.16 16.09 12.81
CA ARG A 34 2.85 17.17 11.86
C ARG A 34 1.51 17.83 12.18
N PHE A 35 0.49 17.04 12.50
CA PHE A 35 -0.82 17.56 12.89
C PHE A 35 -0.74 18.38 14.20
N PHE A 36 0.07 17.95 15.19
CA PHE A 36 0.31 18.75 16.38
C PHE A 36 1.06 20.05 16.07
N PHE A 37 2.09 19.97 15.24
CA PHE A 37 2.97 21.10 14.92
C PHE A 37 2.24 22.25 14.22
N VAL A 38 1.33 21.96 13.29
CA VAL A 38 0.61 22.99 12.53
C VAL A 38 -0.55 23.65 13.30
N GLY A 39 -0.89 23.12 14.49
CA GLY A 39 -1.98 23.63 15.33
C GLY A 39 -3.38 23.22 14.85
N GLY A 40 -4.39 23.34 15.73
CA GLY A 40 -5.77 22.90 15.46
C GLY A 40 -6.03 21.41 15.70
N ALA A 41 -5.02 20.65 16.13
CA ALA A 41 -5.10 19.20 16.33
C ALA A 41 -6.23 18.75 17.27
N SER A 42 -6.64 19.55 18.27
CA SER A 42 -7.75 19.20 19.15
C SER A 42 -9.10 19.06 18.42
N GLY A 43 -9.24 19.67 17.24
CA GLY A 43 -10.40 19.54 16.37
C GLY A 43 -10.44 18.22 15.61
N THR A 44 -9.29 17.56 15.42
CA THR A 44 -9.09 16.43 14.49
C THR A 44 -8.60 15.15 15.16
N ILE A 45 -7.80 15.25 16.22
CA ILE A 45 -7.20 14.10 16.90
C ILE A 45 -8.00 13.79 18.16
N ALA A 46 -8.58 12.60 18.19
CA ALA A 46 -9.19 12.00 19.37
C ALA A 46 -8.13 11.32 20.26
N LYS A 47 -7.21 10.59 19.64
CA LYS A 47 -6.16 9.81 20.31
C LYS A 47 -4.94 9.69 19.40
N THR A 48 -3.74 9.69 19.99
CA THR A 48 -2.55 9.15 19.34
C THR A 48 -1.97 8.04 20.21
N MET A 49 -1.38 7.02 19.60
CA MET A 49 -0.75 5.93 20.33
C MET A 49 0.47 5.40 19.58
N SER A 50 1.39 4.81 20.35
CA SER A 50 2.51 4.04 19.80
C SER A 50 2.88 2.92 20.77
N ALA A 51 2.99 1.69 20.26
CA ALA A 51 3.33 0.50 21.05
C ALA A 51 4.57 -0.19 20.46
N TYR A 52 5.75 0.20 20.95
CA TYR A 52 7.04 -0.33 20.49
C TYR A 52 7.40 -1.70 21.06
N ASP A 53 7.00 -1.95 22.31
CA ASP A 53 7.23 -3.25 22.93
C ASP A 53 6.25 -4.28 22.35
N MET A 54 6.78 -5.44 21.96
CA MET A 54 5.99 -6.49 21.33
C MET A 54 4.88 -7.01 22.25
N THR A 55 5.15 -7.14 23.54
CA THR A 55 4.17 -7.61 24.53
C THR A 55 3.02 -6.62 24.69
N PHE A 56 3.35 -5.32 24.75
CA PHE A 56 2.33 -4.27 24.77
C PHE A 56 1.54 -4.22 23.47
N SER A 57 2.21 -4.32 22.32
CA SER A 57 1.56 -4.36 21.01
C SER A 57 0.60 -5.54 20.91
N ASP A 58 1.00 -6.72 21.36
CA ASP A 58 0.17 -7.93 21.34
C ASP A 58 -1.00 -7.86 22.33
N ALA A 59 -0.82 -7.21 23.48
CA ALA A 59 -1.92 -7.00 24.43
C ALA A 59 -3.02 -6.09 23.86
N ILE A 60 -2.68 -5.20 22.93
CA ILE A 60 -3.62 -4.25 22.30
C ILE A 60 -4.20 -4.85 21.00
N TYR A 61 -3.33 -5.37 20.15
CA TYR A 61 -3.65 -5.76 18.77
C TYR A 61 -3.60 -7.28 18.52
N GLY A 62 -3.40 -8.09 19.56
CA GLY A 62 -3.23 -9.54 19.44
C GLY A 62 -1.86 -9.97 18.89
N PRO A 63 -1.49 -11.25 19.01
CA PRO A 63 -0.25 -11.77 18.46
C PRO A 63 -0.27 -11.81 16.92
N THR A 64 0.91 -11.77 16.29
CA THR A 64 1.08 -11.91 14.83
C THR A 64 2.41 -12.59 14.50
N ASP A 65 2.46 -13.26 13.35
CA ASP A 65 3.71 -13.89 12.86
C ASP A 65 4.75 -12.85 12.43
N ARG A 66 4.30 -11.73 11.86
CA ARG A 66 5.15 -10.63 11.38
C ARG A 66 4.59 -9.29 11.84
N TYR A 67 5.37 -8.56 12.64
CA TYR A 67 4.93 -7.27 13.19
C TYR A 67 4.85 -6.20 12.11
N VAL A 68 5.80 -6.15 11.17
CA VAL A 68 5.71 -5.27 10.00
C VAL A 68 5.04 -6.06 8.88
N SER A 69 3.70 -6.03 8.86
CA SER A 69 2.89 -6.76 7.89
C SER A 69 1.55 -6.10 7.63
N ARG A 70 0.95 -6.46 6.50
CA ARG A 70 -0.41 -6.07 6.15
C ARG A 70 -1.45 -6.54 7.17
N ILE A 71 -1.26 -7.73 7.74
CA ILE A 71 -2.15 -8.30 8.76
C ILE A 71 -2.10 -7.42 10.01
N ARG A 72 -0.90 -7.06 10.50
CA ARG A 72 -0.76 -6.18 11.66
C ARG A 72 -1.42 -4.83 11.41
N LEU A 73 -1.17 -4.21 10.25
CA LEU A 73 -1.81 -2.94 9.88
C LEU A 73 -3.34 -3.05 9.92
N GLY A 74 -3.90 -4.11 9.33
CA GLY A 74 -5.33 -4.38 9.35
C GLY A 74 -5.91 -4.43 10.76
N THR A 75 -5.28 -5.20 11.66
CA THR A 75 -5.73 -5.31 13.05
C THR A 75 -5.64 -3.97 13.80
N MET A 76 -4.62 -3.15 13.53
CA MET A 76 -4.52 -1.81 14.11
C MET A 76 -5.66 -0.91 13.64
N LEU A 77 -5.94 -0.88 12.33
CA LEU A 77 -7.06 -0.12 11.77
C LEU A 77 -8.41 -0.58 12.32
N ASP A 78 -8.61 -1.90 12.49
CA ASP A 78 -9.84 -2.50 13.04
C ASP A 78 -10.04 -2.10 14.49
N HIS A 79 -9.04 -2.38 15.33
CA HIS A 79 -9.09 -2.11 16.76
C HIS A 79 -9.36 -0.64 17.04
N GLU A 80 -8.60 0.25 16.41
CA GLU A 80 -8.67 1.68 16.70
C GLU A 80 -9.96 2.32 16.18
N HIS A 81 -10.50 1.83 15.06
CA HIS A 81 -11.75 2.35 14.53
C HIS A 81 -12.93 1.90 15.39
N ASN A 82 -12.95 0.64 15.81
CA ASN A 82 -13.98 0.12 16.71
C ASN A 82 -13.96 0.85 18.05
N LEU A 83 -12.77 1.15 18.58
CA LEU A 83 -12.64 1.92 19.81
C LEU A 83 -13.14 3.37 19.67
N LEU A 84 -12.91 4.02 18.53
CA LEU A 84 -13.50 5.34 18.25
C LEU A 84 -15.02 5.29 18.25
N ILE A 85 -15.61 4.31 17.56
CA ILE A 85 -17.06 4.12 17.50
C ILE A 85 -17.62 3.87 18.90
N GLU A 86 -17.06 2.92 19.65
CA GLU A 86 -17.46 2.57 21.03
C GLU A 86 -17.49 3.81 21.93
N ARG A 87 -16.47 4.68 21.83
CA ARG A 87 -16.28 5.78 22.78
C ARG A 87 -16.98 7.06 22.39
N LEU A 88 -17.16 7.31 21.09
CA LEU A 88 -17.52 8.64 20.59
C LEU A 88 -18.77 8.67 19.70
N ASP A 89 -19.24 7.55 19.15
CA ASP A 89 -20.37 7.59 18.19
C ASP A 89 -21.62 8.25 18.76
N GLN A 90 -22.00 7.90 20.00
CA GLN A 90 -23.21 8.44 20.62
C GLN A 90 -23.20 9.97 20.72
N LYS A 91 -22.02 10.58 20.90
CA LYS A 91 -21.86 12.02 21.11
C LYS A 91 -21.53 12.78 19.83
N LEU A 92 -20.68 12.20 18.98
CA LEU A 92 -20.07 12.90 17.84
C LEU A 92 -20.39 12.26 16.50
N GLY A 93 -20.82 10.99 16.45
CA GLY A 93 -20.98 10.24 15.20
C GLY A 93 -22.01 10.82 14.23
N ALA A 94 -22.97 11.61 14.72
CA ALA A 94 -23.94 12.34 13.89
C ALA A 94 -23.42 13.66 13.30
N GLN A 95 -22.21 14.10 13.69
CA GLN A 95 -21.63 15.38 13.29
C GLN A 95 -20.20 15.24 12.72
N ARG A 96 -19.55 14.11 12.98
CA ARG A 96 -18.17 13.83 12.59
C ARG A 96 -18.08 12.49 11.88
N CYS A 97 -17.26 12.45 10.85
CA CYS A 97 -16.81 11.24 10.18
C CYS A 97 -15.53 10.77 10.85
N PHE A 98 -15.56 9.56 11.39
CA PHE A 98 -14.38 9.01 12.05
C PHE A 98 -13.34 8.50 11.07
N PHE A 99 -12.08 8.60 11.45
CA PHE A 99 -10.96 7.99 10.74
C PHE A 99 -9.91 7.42 11.67
N VAL A 100 -9.12 6.49 11.16
CA VAL A 100 -7.90 5.98 11.77
C VAL A 100 -6.82 6.04 10.73
N PHE A 101 -5.71 6.67 11.07
CA PHE A 101 -4.44 6.43 10.41
C PHE A 101 -3.64 5.43 11.24
N ALA A 102 -3.07 4.43 10.58
CA ALA A 102 -2.18 3.48 11.22
C ALA A 102 -0.95 3.20 10.35
N ASP A 103 0.18 2.95 11.00
CA ASP A 103 1.36 2.40 10.34
C ASP A 103 2.09 1.37 11.19
N THR A 104 2.76 0.44 10.50
CA THR A 104 3.71 -0.48 11.10
C THR A 104 4.93 -0.56 10.21
N VAL A 105 6.09 -0.20 10.76
CA VAL A 105 7.27 0.13 9.96
C VAL A 105 8.53 -0.48 10.58
N ALA A 106 9.39 -1.03 9.71
CA ALA A 106 10.77 -1.36 10.04
C ALA A 106 11.67 -0.21 9.57
N ALA A 107 11.85 0.81 10.41
CA ALA A 107 12.83 1.86 10.14
C ALA A 107 14.25 1.34 10.42
N ARG A 108 15.25 2.00 9.83
CA ARG A 108 16.64 1.54 9.92
C ARG A 108 17.10 1.48 11.37
N SER A 109 17.49 0.29 11.81
CA SER A 109 18.04 0.10 13.15
C SER A 109 19.55 0.36 13.17
N PHE A 110 20.07 0.79 14.33
CA PHE A 110 21.51 0.91 14.55
C PHE A 110 22.26 -0.44 14.54
N LYS A 111 21.55 -1.58 14.64
CA LYS A 111 22.15 -2.92 14.83
C LYS A 111 22.04 -3.83 13.60
N GLN A 112 21.12 -3.58 12.68
CA GLN A 112 20.84 -4.44 11.52
C GLN A 112 20.62 -3.60 10.26
N HIS A 113 21.30 -3.98 9.17
CA HIS A 113 21.15 -3.42 7.83
C HIS A 113 20.05 -4.15 7.03
N ASN A 114 18.85 -4.26 7.59
CA ASN A 114 17.71 -4.82 6.86
C ASN A 114 17.08 -3.76 5.95
N GLU A 115 16.34 -4.21 4.94
CA GLU A 115 15.50 -3.36 4.10
C GLU A 115 14.55 -2.53 4.98
N SER A 116 14.51 -1.22 4.74
CA SER A 116 13.63 -0.30 5.47
C SER A 116 12.31 -0.18 4.72
N HIS A 117 11.23 -0.67 5.32
CA HIS A 117 9.92 -0.75 4.66
C HIS A 117 8.78 -0.67 5.69
N GLY A 118 7.55 -0.46 5.22
CA GLY A 118 6.41 -0.36 6.12
C GLY A 118 5.06 -0.42 5.42
N TRP A 119 4.04 -0.68 6.23
CA TRP A 119 2.64 -0.66 5.82
C TRP A 119 1.97 0.56 6.45
N LEU A 120 1.33 1.39 5.63
CA LEU A 120 0.55 2.55 6.08
C LEU A 120 -0.90 2.35 5.63
N GLY A 121 -1.84 2.84 6.41
CA GLY A 121 -3.25 2.76 6.06
C GLY A 121 -4.08 3.85 6.68
N VAL A 122 -5.15 4.20 5.97
CA VAL A 122 -6.21 5.06 6.47
C VAL A 122 -7.54 4.35 6.31
N ARG A 123 -8.26 4.20 7.42
CA ARG A 123 -9.66 3.80 7.45
C ARG A 123 -10.50 5.00 7.79
N PHE A 124 -11.56 5.27 7.04
CA PHE A 124 -12.33 6.50 7.21
C PHE A 124 -13.77 6.37 6.75
N GLN A 125 -14.64 7.14 7.39
CA GLN A 125 -16.02 7.32 6.97
C GLN A 125 -16.12 8.49 5.97
N THR A 126 -16.87 8.29 4.89
CA THR A 126 -17.25 9.39 3.97
C THR A 126 -18.49 10.15 4.46
N GLU A 127 -19.40 9.43 5.12
CA GLU A 127 -20.65 9.94 5.68
C GLU A 127 -20.72 9.69 7.19
N PHE A 128 -21.50 10.51 7.90
CA PHE A 128 -21.74 10.33 9.33
C PHE A 128 -22.37 8.97 9.60
N ARG A 129 -21.76 8.19 10.50
CA ARG A 129 -22.17 6.79 10.78
C ARG A 129 -22.20 5.88 9.55
N GLY A 130 -21.51 6.25 8.47
CA GLY A 130 -21.37 5.40 7.30
C GLY A 130 -20.42 4.24 7.55
N GLU A 131 -20.56 3.19 6.75
CA GLU A 131 -19.58 2.12 6.68
C GLU A 131 -18.22 2.68 6.23
N PRO A 132 -17.10 2.31 6.89
CA PRO A 132 -15.82 2.89 6.58
C PRO A 132 -15.23 2.32 5.28
N SER A 133 -14.51 3.17 4.55
CA SER A 133 -13.63 2.76 3.46
C SER A 133 -12.18 2.78 3.93
N GLN A 134 -11.31 2.10 3.20
CA GLN A 134 -9.92 1.93 3.58
C GLN A 134 -8.99 1.98 2.37
N ILE A 135 -7.87 2.67 2.56
CA ILE A 135 -6.72 2.67 1.65
C ILE A 135 -5.52 2.16 2.45
N ILE A 136 -4.81 1.20 1.89
CA ILE A 136 -3.53 0.72 2.42
C ILE A 136 -2.46 0.84 1.35
N ILE A 137 -1.24 1.16 1.78
CA ILE A 137 -0.05 1.17 0.94
C ILE A 137 1.08 0.42 1.62
N HIS A 138 1.95 -0.17 0.81
CA HIS A 138 3.28 -0.56 1.24
C HIS A 138 4.29 0.44 0.69
N VAL A 139 5.29 0.75 1.51
CA VAL A 139 6.34 1.70 1.17
C VAL A 139 7.72 1.12 1.44
N ARG A 140 8.67 1.46 0.58
CA ARG A 140 10.11 1.24 0.81
C ARG A 140 10.75 2.58 1.08
N MET A 141 11.52 2.66 2.17
CA MET A 141 12.25 3.86 2.55
C MET A 141 13.69 3.72 2.08
N LEU A 142 14.10 4.65 1.23
CA LEU A 142 15.37 4.60 0.52
C LEU A 142 16.43 5.52 1.12
N ASP A 143 16.01 6.43 2.00
CA ASP A 143 16.93 7.28 2.76
C ASP A 143 17.89 6.45 3.63
N GLU A 144 19.14 6.89 3.73
CA GLU A 144 20.14 6.17 4.53
C GLU A 144 19.97 6.39 6.04
N ALA A 145 19.60 7.60 6.46
CA ALA A 145 19.49 7.93 7.88
C ALA A 145 18.07 7.72 8.40
N ASN A 146 17.96 7.18 9.61
CA ASN A 146 16.66 6.93 10.25
C ASN A 146 15.81 8.22 10.37
N VAL A 147 16.43 9.36 10.70
CA VAL A 147 15.70 10.64 10.85
C VAL A 147 15.10 11.10 9.51
N ASP A 148 15.79 10.84 8.40
CA ASP A 148 15.29 11.19 7.07
C ASP A 148 14.13 10.26 6.68
N GLN A 149 14.25 8.95 6.96
CA GLN A 149 13.16 7.99 6.77
C GLN A 149 11.90 8.40 7.56
N GLN A 150 12.07 8.78 8.82
CA GLN A 150 11.02 9.29 9.70
C GLN A 150 10.34 10.54 9.11
N GLU A 151 11.14 11.51 8.67
CA GLU A 151 10.63 12.73 8.07
C GLU A 151 9.80 12.46 6.82
N ALA A 152 10.29 11.57 5.94
CA ALA A 152 9.62 11.17 4.71
C ALA A 152 8.32 10.40 4.98
N LEU A 153 8.30 9.51 5.97
CA LEU A 153 7.09 8.82 6.44
C LEU A 153 6.03 9.82 6.91
N GLY A 154 6.45 10.84 7.66
CA GLY A 154 5.57 11.93 8.07
C GLY A 154 4.93 12.64 6.87
N VAL A 155 5.69 12.88 5.79
CA VAL A 155 5.14 13.51 4.56
C VAL A 155 4.14 12.58 3.86
N ILE A 156 4.54 11.35 3.55
CA ILE A 156 3.67 10.44 2.80
C ILE A 156 2.41 10.06 3.58
N GLY A 157 2.49 9.95 4.92
CA GLY A 157 1.32 9.70 5.76
C GLY A 157 0.32 10.85 5.71
N VAL A 158 0.78 12.11 5.76
CA VAL A 158 -0.09 13.28 5.54
C VAL A 158 -0.68 13.28 4.13
N ASN A 159 0.11 12.97 3.10
CA ASN A 159 -0.37 12.89 1.72
C ASN A 159 -1.44 11.80 1.56
N LEU A 160 -1.27 10.64 2.18
CA LEU A 160 -2.24 9.53 2.16
C LEU A 160 -3.57 9.95 2.80
N ILE A 161 -3.53 10.56 3.99
CA ILE A 161 -4.74 11.04 4.68
C ILE A 161 -5.42 12.14 3.87
N TYR A 162 -4.65 13.10 3.35
CA TYR A 162 -5.18 14.17 2.53
C TYR A 162 -5.86 13.63 1.26
N GLY A 163 -5.20 12.70 0.58
CA GLY A 163 -5.74 12.04 -0.60
C GLY A 163 -7.06 11.34 -0.30
N ALA A 164 -7.12 10.57 0.80
CA ALA A 164 -8.34 9.86 1.20
C ALA A 164 -9.52 10.80 1.47
N PHE A 165 -9.28 12.02 1.93
CA PHE A 165 -10.34 12.95 2.32
C PHE A 165 -10.78 13.90 1.23
N TYR A 166 -9.88 14.27 0.31
CA TYR A 166 -10.10 15.40 -0.59
C TYR A 166 -9.90 15.09 -2.07
N LEU A 167 -9.32 13.93 -2.43
CA LEU A 167 -9.13 13.56 -3.83
C LEU A 167 -10.18 12.54 -4.26
N ALA A 168 -11.02 12.92 -5.22
CA ALA A 168 -12.15 12.12 -5.68
C ALA A 168 -11.71 10.94 -6.57
N LYS A 169 -10.63 11.13 -7.34
CA LYS A 169 -10.12 10.11 -8.25
C LYS A 169 -8.93 9.36 -7.64
N PRO A 170 -8.95 8.02 -7.58
CA PRO A 170 -7.83 7.23 -7.08
C PRO A 170 -6.50 7.50 -7.81
N GLU A 171 -6.53 7.78 -9.10
CA GLU A 171 -5.32 8.09 -9.89
C GLU A 171 -4.68 9.41 -9.45
N GLU A 172 -5.50 10.42 -9.15
CA GLU A 172 -5.04 11.71 -8.59
C GLU A 172 -4.46 11.49 -7.19
N LEU A 173 -5.11 10.67 -6.36
CA LEU A 173 -4.60 10.27 -5.05
C LEU A 173 -3.22 9.64 -5.15
N ILE A 174 -3.04 8.67 -6.03
CA ILE A 174 -1.76 7.98 -6.25
C ILE A 174 -0.67 8.99 -6.62
N SER A 175 -0.95 9.87 -7.60
CA SER A 175 0.01 10.90 -8.02
C SER A 175 0.40 11.84 -6.88
N SER A 176 -0.54 12.15 -5.97
CA SER A 176 -0.32 13.05 -4.85
C SER A 176 0.54 12.47 -3.71
N LEU A 177 0.76 11.15 -3.66
CA LEU A 177 1.51 10.50 -2.57
C LEU A 177 2.95 10.99 -2.48
N GLN A 178 3.58 11.30 -3.61
CA GLN A 178 4.97 11.79 -3.68
C GLN A 178 5.09 13.31 -3.56
N GLU A 179 4.00 14.05 -3.43
CA GLU A 179 4.07 15.52 -3.32
C GLU A 179 4.92 15.93 -2.12
N ASN A 180 5.83 16.86 -2.36
CA ASN A 180 6.79 17.37 -1.38
C ASN A 180 7.81 16.35 -0.84
N LEU A 181 7.95 15.20 -1.50
CA LEU A 181 9.10 14.30 -1.32
C LEU A 181 10.09 14.52 -2.47
N ALA A 182 11.37 14.60 -2.14
CA ALA A 182 12.39 14.55 -3.18
C ALA A 182 12.36 13.16 -3.85
N PRO A 183 12.60 13.07 -5.17
CA PRO A 183 12.64 11.79 -5.87
C PRO A 183 13.63 10.83 -5.22
N GLY A 184 13.24 9.56 -5.10
CA GLY A 184 14.12 8.50 -4.59
C GLY A 184 14.21 8.39 -3.06
N ARG A 185 13.36 9.11 -2.29
CA ARG A 185 13.31 8.94 -0.82
C ARG A 185 12.38 7.82 -0.37
N ILE A 186 11.22 7.70 -1.03
CA ILE A 186 10.22 6.66 -0.77
C ILE A 186 9.73 6.09 -2.11
N GLN A 187 9.55 4.76 -2.14
CA GLN A 187 8.86 4.04 -3.20
C GLN A 187 7.52 3.52 -2.67
N VAL A 188 6.44 3.63 -3.44
CA VAL A 188 5.14 3.02 -3.11
C VAL A 188 4.95 1.85 -4.07
N ASP A 189 5.17 0.63 -3.57
CA ASP A 189 5.21 -0.61 -4.36
C ASP A 189 3.95 -1.46 -4.23
N MET A 190 3.01 -1.07 -3.38
CA MET A 190 1.67 -1.67 -3.29
C MET A 190 0.65 -0.62 -2.85
N ILE A 191 -0.55 -0.68 -3.44
CA ILE A 191 -1.72 0.07 -2.99
C ILE A 191 -2.96 -0.80 -3.10
N LYS A 192 -3.86 -0.70 -2.12
CA LYS A 192 -5.18 -1.32 -2.18
C LYS A 192 -6.25 -0.45 -1.56
N PHE A 193 -7.35 -0.33 -2.29
CA PHE A 193 -8.58 0.35 -1.94
C PHE A 193 -9.67 -0.67 -1.60
N SER A 194 -10.49 -0.37 -0.59
CA SER A 194 -11.60 -1.22 -0.16
C SER A 194 -12.70 -0.43 0.54
N GLY A 195 -13.92 -0.97 0.55
CA GLY A 195 -15.08 -0.35 1.18
C GLY A 195 -15.93 0.48 0.21
N PRO A 196 -17.04 1.07 0.69
CA PRO A 196 -18.09 1.63 -0.15
C PRO A 196 -17.63 2.78 -1.07
N ALA A 197 -16.67 3.60 -0.64
CA ALA A 197 -16.14 4.70 -1.44
C ALA A 197 -15.37 4.21 -2.69
N PHE A 198 -14.94 2.95 -2.72
CA PHE A 198 -14.10 2.37 -3.76
C PHE A 198 -14.74 1.17 -4.45
N SER A 199 -16.07 1.04 -4.40
CA SER A 199 -16.82 -0.09 -4.98
C SER A 199 -16.62 -0.26 -6.49
N GLN A 200 -16.23 0.80 -7.21
CA GLN A 200 -15.96 0.79 -8.66
C GLN A 200 -14.46 0.76 -8.99
N VAL A 201 -13.58 0.62 -8.00
CA VAL A 201 -12.13 0.65 -8.19
C VAL A 201 -11.61 -0.76 -8.44
N ASP A 202 -10.94 -0.97 -9.57
CA ASP A 202 -10.14 -2.17 -9.82
C ASP A 202 -8.72 -1.96 -9.28
N ASN A 203 -8.35 -2.70 -8.24
CA ASN A 203 -7.03 -2.58 -7.59
C ASN A 203 -5.87 -2.95 -8.52
N ARG A 204 -6.12 -3.69 -9.60
CA ARG A 204 -5.10 -4.03 -10.60
C ARG A 204 -4.73 -2.83 -11.43
N LEU A 205 -5.73 -2.02 -11.80
CA LEU A 205 -5.48 -0.72 -12.43
C LEU A 205 -4.74 0.22 -11.47
N MET A 206 -5.09 0.23 -10.19
CA MET A 206 -4.40 1.09 -9.20
C MET A 206 -2.94 0.72 -9.02
N SER A 207 -2.64 -0.58 -9.07
CA SER A 207 -1.26 -1.05 -9.03
C SER A 207 -0.52 -0.69 -10.34
N LEU A 208 -1.18 -0.81 -11.50
CA LEU A 208 -0.61 -0.33 -12.77
C LEU A 208 -0.28 1.16 -12.72
N GLN A 209 -1.13 1.98 -12.07
CA GLN A 209 -0.86 3.42 -11.87
C GLN A 209 0.42 3.66 -11.07
N LEU A 210 0.79 2.80 -10.12
CA LEU A 210 2.06 2.94 -9.39
C LEU A 210 3.26 2.86 -10.34
N VAL A 211 3.22 1.97 -11.34
CA VAL A 211 4.30 1.83 -12.31
C VAL A 211 4.26 2.95 -13.35
N SER A 212 3.07 3.23 -13.92
CA SER A 212 2.92 4.23 -14.98
C SER A 212 3.21 5.66 -14.52
N GLN A 213 2.97 5.96 -13.24
CA GLN A 213 3.27 7.26 -12.63
C GLN A 213 4.66 7.31 -11.97
N GLY A 214 5.45 6.23 -12.03
CA GLY A 214 6.82 6.21 -11.52
C GLY A 214 6.97 6.10 -10.00
N LEU A 215 5.93 5.60 -9.30
CA LEU A 215 5.99 5.33 -7.86
C LEU A 215 6.73 4.04 -7.52
N THR A 216 6.76 3.08 -8.43
CA THR A 216 7.52 1.83 -8.31
C THR A 216 7.98 1.31 -9.67
N ASP A 217 8.93 0.38 -9.64
CA ASP A 217 9.50 -0.21 -10.84
C ASP A 217 8.71 -1.43 -11.32
N ALA A 218 8.01 -2.10 -10.40
CA ALA A 218 7.16 -3.22 -10.71
C ALA A 218 6.02 -3.39 -9.68
N VAL A 219 4.93 -3.98 -10.14
CA VAL A 219 3.80 -4.45 -9.31
C VAL A 219 3.41 -5.86 -9.70
N MET A 220 2.77 -6.59 -8.79
CA MET A 220 2.44 -7.99 -9.00
C MET A 220 1.02 -8.34 -8.55
N PHE A 221 0.42 -9.27 -9.29
CA PHE A 221 -0.89 -9.85 -9.03
C PHE A 221 -0.81 -11.37 -8.99
N GLN A 222 -1.49 -11.97 -8.02
CA GLN A 222 -1.73 -13.41 -8.03
C GLN A 222 -2.82 -13.78 -9.03
N ALA A 223 -2.98 -15.08 -9.30
CA ALA A 223 -3.94 -15.59 -10.26
C ALA A 223 -5.41 -15.26 -9.90
N ASP A 224 -5.70 -15.04 -8.62
CA ASP A 224 -7.00 -14.60 -8.11
C ASP A 224 -7.23 -13.08 -8.26
N GLY A 225 -6.24 -12.35 -8.81
CA GLY A 225 -6.27 -10.91 -9.00
C GLY A 225 -5.85 -10.12 -7.76
N GLU A 226 -5.44 -10.77 -6.66
CA GLU A 226 -5.00 -10.05 -5.47
C GLU A 226 -3.64 -9.38 -5.71
N THR A 227 -3.58 -8.08 -5.46
CA THR A 227 -2.32 -7.33 -5.44
C THR A 227 -1.47 -7.75 -4.26
N VAL A 228 -0.22 -8.11 -4.52
CA VAL A 228 0.71 -8.64 -3.53
C VAL A 228 2.05 -7.91 -3.56
N GLN A 229 2.72 -7.87 -2.42
CA GLN A 229 4.07 -7.33 -2.32
C GLN A 229 5.07 -8.39 -2.86
N PRO A 230 5.96 -8.06 -3.83
CA PRO A 230 6.81 -9.06 -4.48
C PRO A 230 7.77 -9.82 -3.55
N THR A 231 8.39 -9.13 -2.58
CA THR A 231 9.32 -9.74 -1.61
C THR A 231 8.64 -10.83 -0.77
N GLU A 232 7.37 -10.66 -0.40
CA GLU A 232 6.61 -11.66 0.35
C GLU A 232 6.41 -12.95 -0.46
N VAL A 233 6.15 -12.83 -1.76
CA VAL A 233 5.90 -13.95 -2.65
C VAL A 233 7.18 -14.63 -3.10
N PHE A 234 8.25 -13.87 -3.34
CA PHE A 234 9.53 -14.42 -3.81
C PHE A 234 10.39 -15.03 -2.70
N TYR A 235 10.02 -14.85 -1.44
CA TYR A 235 10.83 -15.31 -0.31
C TYR A 235 11.08 -16.83 -0.36
N LYS A 236 12.36 -17.20 -0.54
CA LYS A 236 12.82 -18.59 -0.68
C LYS A 236 12.17 -19.34 -1.86
N LYS A 237 11.83 -18.63 -2.93
CA LYS A 237 11.28 -19.21 -4.15
C LYS A 237 12.27 -19.14 -5.29
N ALA A 238 12.29 -20.17 -6.13
CA ALA A 238 12.95 -20.13 -7.41
C ALA A 238 12.00 -19.47 -8.42
N ILE A 239 12.51 -18.54 -9.23
CA ILE A 239 11.68 -17.71 -10.10
C ILE A 239 11.98 -18.05 -11.55
N LEU A 240 10.93 -18.45 -12.29
CA LEU A 240 10.93 -18.54 -13.74
C LEU A 240 10.09 -17.40 -14.30
N VAL A 241 10.67 -16.56 -15.15
CA VAL A 241 9.98 -15.40 -15.74
C VAL A 241 9.83 -15.62 -17.23
N GLU A 242 8.59 -15.53 -17.72
CA GLU A 242 8.27 -15.39 -19.13
C GLU A 242 7.88 -13.94 -19.37
N ARG A 243 8.61 -13.23 -20.23
CA ARG A 243 8.28 -11.86 -20.61
C ARG A 243 7.55 -11.87 -21.95
N GLY A 244 6.41 -11.17 -22.04
CA GLY A 244 5.67 -11.09 -23.28
C GLY A 244 4.50 -10.13 -23.25
N SER A 245 3.92 -9.88 -24.43
CA SER A 245 2.71 -9.05 -24.56
C SER A 245 1.43 -9.81 -24.19
N PHE A 246 1.46 -11.15 -24.25
CA PHE A 246 0.35 -12.06 -23.95
C PHE A 246 -0.97 -11.73 -24.69
N ARG A 247 -0.87 -11.33 -25.96
CA ARG A 247 -2.00 -10.92 -26.80
C ARG A 247 -2.16 -11.79 -28.06
N PRO A 248 -2.84 -12.95 -27.98
CA PRO A 248 -3.23 -13.69 -26.78
C PRO A 248 -2.12 -14.62 -26.29
N VAL A 249 -2.29 -15.22 -25.11
CA VAL A 249 -1.52 -16.42 -24.73
C VAL A 249 -1.91 -17.57 -25.68
N THR A 250 -0.92 -18.21 -26.29
CA THR A 250 -1.15 -19.31 -27.24
C THR A 250 -0.78 -20.66 -26.64
N TYR A 251 -1.27 -21.76 -27.23
CA TYR A 251 -0.82 -23.11 -26.86
C TYR A 251 0.69 -23.27 -27.01
N ALA A 252 1.29 -22.67 -28.05
CA ALA A 252 2.74 -22.68 -28.22
C ALA A 252 3.47 -21.99 -27.05
N THR A 253 2.94 -20.85 -26.56
CA THR A 253 3.48 -20.16 -25.38
C THR A 253 3.41 -21.05 -24.13
N ASN A 254 2.30 -21.74 -23.92
CA ASN A 254 2.14 -22.66 -22.79
C ASN A 254 3.09 -23.86 -22.90
N ASP A 255 3.21 -24.48 -24.08
CA ASP A 255 4.11 -25.62 -24.32
C ASP A 255 5.58 -25.23 -24.09
N MET A 256 5.98 -24.04 -24.54
CA MET A 256 7.32 -23.49 -24.28
C MET A 256 7.56 -23.30 -22.79
N LEU A 257 6.59 -22.71 -22.07
CA LEU A 257 6.69 -22.48 -20.64
C LEU A 257 6.75 -23.79 -19.83
N ASP A 258 5.97 -24.79 -20.22
CA ASP A 258 5.99 -26.12 -19.60
C ASP A 258 7.29 -26.88 -19.89
N GLY A 259 7.87 -26.69 -21.08
CA GLY A 259 9.22 -27.14 -21.42
C GLY A 259 10.28 -26.48 -20.54
N ALA A 260 10.27 -25.15 -20.45
CA ALA A 260 11.18 -24.37 -19.62
C ALA A 260 11.07 -24.76 -18.15
N ARG A 261 9.85 -24.92 -17.63
CA ARG A 261 9.55 -25.37 -16.27
C ARG A 261 10.18 -26.73 -15.96
N ARG A 262 9.99 -27.73 -16.82
CA ARG A 262 10.58 -29.07 -16.63
C ARG A 262 12.10 -29.00 -16.60
N LYS A 263 12.69 -28.24 -17.52
CA LYS A 263 14.15 -28.09 -17.60
C LYS A 263 14.70 -27.35 -16.39
N PHE A 264 14.03 -26.28 -15.96
CA PHE A 264 14.40 -25.47 -14.80
C PHE A 264 14.38 -26.29 -13.50
N LEU A 265 13.32 -27.08 -13.26
CA LEU A 265 13.24 -27.97 -12.09
C LEU A 265 14.37 -29.01 -12.09
N GLN A 266 14.68 -29.59 -13.25
CA GLN A 266 15.75 -30.56 -13.39
C GLN A 266 17.14 -29.96 -13.09
N GLU A 267 17.40 -28.72 -13.53
CA GLU A 267 18.71 -28.07 -13.38
C GLU A 267 18.89 -27.40 -12.02
N SER A 268 17.86 -26.76 -11.49
CA SER A 268 17.92 -26.09 -10.19
C SER A 268 17.85 -27.06 -9.02
N GLY A 269 17.20 -28.22 -9.19
CA GLY A 269 16.93 -29.17 -8.11
C GLY A 269 15.95 -28.65 -7.05
N CYS A 270 15.27 -27.52 -7.29
CA CYS A 270 14.27 -27.01 -6.35
C CYS A 270 12.99 -27.86 -6.38
N ALA A 271 12.26 -27.85 -5.27
CA ALA A 271 10.98 -28.55 -5.23
C ALA A 271 9.93 -27.79 -6.05
N GLU A 272 8.97 -28.52 -6.62
CA GLU A 272 7.94 -27.93 -7.50
C GLU A 272 7.11 -26.83 -6.81
N HIS A 273 6.87 -26.95 -5.50
CA HIS A 273 6.15 -25.95 -4.69
C HIS A 273 7.00 -24.71 -4.33
N GLU A 274 8.31 -24.75 -4.59
CA GLU A 274 9.25 -23.64 -4.44
C GLU A 274 9.43 -22.85 -5.74
N LEU A 275 8.97 -23.39 -6.87
CA LEU A 275 9.00 -22.70 -8.16
C LEU A 275 7.80 -21.75 -8.29
N ILE A 276 8.08 -20.50 -8.63
CA ILE A 276 7.08 -19.52 -9.05
C ILE A 276 7.32 -19.20 -10.53
N VAL A 277 6.25 -19.27 -11.31
CA VAL A 277 6.24 -18.86 -12.72
C VAL A 277 5.55 -17.50 -12.81
N LEU A 278 6.28 -16.52 -13.34
CA LEU A 278 5.81 -15.14 -13.51
C LEU A 278 5.62 -14.82 -14.98
N MET A 279 4.50 -14.20 -15.28
CA MET A 279 4.19 -13.65 -16.60
C MET A 279 4.44 -12.14 -16.53
N GLU A 280 5.56 -11.68 -17.07
CA GLU A 280 5.95 -10.27 -17.06
C GLU A 280 5.41 -9.55 -18.30
N MET A 281 4.61 -8.51 -18.08
CA MET A 281 4.27 -7.51 -19.11
C MET A 281 4.99 -6.21 -18.79
N THR A 282 5.71 -5.66 -19.76
CA THR A 282 6.32 -4.35 -19.60
C THR A 282 5.35 -3.22 -19.92
N LEU A 283 5.60 -2.02 -19.40
CA LEU A 283 4.86 -0.82 -19.83
C LEU A 283 4.96 -0.61 -21.34
N GLU A 284 6.11 -0.90 -21.96
CA GLU A 284 6.26 -0.84 -23.42
C GLU A 284 5.29 -1.81 -24.13
N ASN A 285 5.12 -3.03 -23.62
CA ASN A 285 4.14 -3.99 -24.16
C ASN A 285 2.68 -3.51 -24.04
N LEU A 286 2.40 -2.65 -23.05
CA LEU A 286 1.08 -2.07 -22.82
C LEU A 286 0.86 -0.76 -23.60
N LEU A 287 1.94 -0.09 -24.03
CA LEU A 287 1.93 1.18 -24.76
C LEU A 287 2.14 1.04 -26.28
N ALA A 288 2.29 -0.19 -26.81
CA ALA A 288 2.65 -0.43 -28.21
C ALA A 288 1.71 0.23 -29.26
N GLU A 289 0.47 0.57 -28.91
CA GLU A 289 -0.50 1.29 -29.77
C GLU A 289 -0.64 2.78 -29.43
N GLY A 290 0.28 3.32 -28.64
CA GLY A 290 0.41 4.74 -28.31
C GLY A 290 -0.11 5.12 -26.92
N GLN A 291 -1.29 4.65 -26.53
CA GLN A 291 -1.87 4.95 -25.21
C GLN A 291 -2.17 3.68 -24.41
N LEU A 292 -2.02 3.80 -23.09
CA LEU A 292 -2.32 2.73 -22.15
C LEU A 292 -3.83 2.41 -22.20
N ASN A 293 -4.19 1.27 -22.75
CA ASN A 293 -5.57 0.81 -22.80
C ASN A 293 -5.90 -0.04 -21.57
N HIS A 294 -6.62 0.54 -20.60
CA HIS A 294 -7.01 -0.14 -19.37
C HIS A 294 -7.84 -1.40 -19.61
N ALA A 295 -8.73 -1.41 -20.61
CA ALA A 295 -9.58 -2.57 -20.90
C ALA A 295 -8.77 -3.73 -21.48
N ASP A 296 -7.83 -3.43 -22.39
CA ASP A 296 -6.93 -4.44 -22.95
C ASP A 296 -5.96 -4.98 -21.89
N PHE A 297 -5.43 -4.13 -21.00
CA PHE A 297 -4.66 -4.56 -19.84
C PHE A 297 -5.44 -5.53 -18.95
N LEU A 298 -6.66 -5.17 -18.54
CA LEU A 298 -7.49 -6.01 -17.68
C LEU A 298 -7.81 -7.35 -18.36
N ALA A 299 -8.14 -7.34 -19.65
CA ALA A 299 -8.40 -8.57 -20.40
C ALA A 299 -7.18 -9.50 -20.43
N ARG A 300 -5.96 -8.96 -20.59
CA ARG A 300 -4.72 -9.76 -20.52
C ARG A 300 -4.50 -10.35 -19.13
N VAL A 301 -4.70 -9.56 -18.07
CA VAL A 301 -4.56 -10.02 -16.69
C VAL A 301 -5.62 -11.09 -16.37
N ASP A 302 -6.86 -10.93 -16.82
CA ASP A 302 -7.95 -11.91 -16.64
C ASP A 302 -7.63 -13.24 -17.33
N ILE A 303 -7.10 -13.22 -18.56
CA ILE A 303 -6.68 -14.44 -19.27
C ILE A 303 -5.57 -15.15 -18.50
N LEU A 304 -4.56 -14.42 -18.02
CA LEU A 304 -3.45 -15.00 -17.27
C LEU A 304 -3.92 -15.55 -15.92
N GLY A 305 -4.82 -14.84 -15.22
CA GLY A 305 -5.43 -15.29 -13.97
C GLY A 305 -6.26 -16.56 -14.16
N ALA A 306 -7.06 -16.64 -15.23
CA ALA A 306 -7.83 -17.84 -15.58
C ALA A 306 -6.94 -19.07 -15.88
N LEU A 307 -5.70 -18.84 -16.32
CA LEU A 307 -4.68 -19.86 -16.52
C LEU A 307 -3.88 -20.18 -15.24
N GLY A 308 -4.24 -19.59 -14.10
CA GLY A 308 -3.55 -19.80 -12.82
C GLY A 308 -2.18 -19.13 -12.75
N ARG A 309 -1.92 -18.09 -13.55
CA ARG A 309 -0.60 -17.46 -13.65
C ARG A 309 -0.51 -16.20 -12.79
N THR A 310 0.63 -16.04 -12.13
CA THR A 310 1.02 -14.80 -11.44
C THR A 310 1.53 -13.79 -12.47
N VAL A 311 1.08 -12.54 -12.38
CA VAL A 311 1.38 -11.49 -13.35
C VAL A 311 2.26 -10.42 -12.71
N LEU A 312 3.35 -10.07 -13.37
CA LEU A 312 4.24 -8.97 -12.99
C LEU A 312 4.12 -7.87 -14.06
N ILE A 313 3.92 -6.63 -13.63
CA ILE A 313 3.99 -5.46 -14.51
C ILE A 313 5.22 -4.66 -14.15
N SER A 314 6.04 -4.32 -15.13
CA SER A 314 7.29 -3.60 -14.89
C SER A 314 7.49 -2.42 -15.83
N LYS A 315 8.32 -1.46 -15.43
CA LYS A 315 8.65 -0.28 -16.24
C LYS A 315 9.70 -0.53 -17.34
N PHE A 316 10.29 -1.73 -17.38
CA PHE A 316 11.52 -2.05 -18.13
C PHE A 316 11.30 -2.35 -19.61
#